data_AF-A0A926A5W9-F1
#
_entry.id   AF-A0A926A5W9-F1
#
_cell.length_a   1.000
_cell.length_b   1.000
_cell.length_c   1.000
_cell.angle_alpha   90.00
_cell.angle_beta   90.00
_cell.angle_gamma   90.00
#
_symmetry.space_group_name_H-M   'P 1'
#
loop_
_entity.id
_entity.type
_entity.pdbx_description
1 polymer ?
#
loop_
_entity_poly.entity_id
_entity_poly.type
_entity_poly.pdbx_seq_one_letter_code
_entity_poly.pdbx_strand_id
1 'polypeptide(L)'
;MTGESHRSLREQVGAYALGQLSGDRWRAVHDHIEVCASCRADLDEIAPVAGLLGVARDRLRPDDLSEEIPGTPPLSDELIAEVRSSAPPTSLAHRRSRR
;
A
#
# COMPACT_ATOMS: atom_id res chain seq x y z
N MET A 1 -8.75 -19.98 -1.35
CA MET A 1 -8.20 -18.66 -1.70
C MET A 1 -6.97 -18.88 -2.57
N THR A 2 -6.83 -18.17 -3.69
CA THR A 2 -5.70 -18.35 -4.63
C THR A 2 -4.44 -17.64 -4.12
N GLY A 3 -3.26 -18.02 -4.62
CA GLY A 3 -1.98 -17.42 -4.21
C GLY A 3 -1.86 -15.92 -4.51
N GLU A 4 -2.38 -15.47 -5.67
CA GLU A 4 -2.39 -14.05 -6.05
C GLU A 4 -3.29 -13.20 -5.14
N SER A 5 -4.46 -13.74 -4.74
CA SER A 5 -5.36 -13.07 -3.81
C SER A 5 -4.75 -12.96 -2.41
N HIS A 6 -4.06 -14.00 -1.95
CA HIS A 6 -3.34 -13.96 -0.67
C HIS A 6 -2.23 -12.92 -0.67
N ARG A 7 -1.39 -12.89 -1.72
CA ARG A 7 -0.30 -11.91 -1.84
C ARG A 7 -0.83 -10.47 -1.77
N SER A 8 -1.90 -10.17 -2.51
CA SER A 8 -2.50 -8.83 -2.52
C SER A 8 -3.06 -8.41 -1.15
N LEU A 9 -3.61 -9.34 -0.37
CA LEU A 9 -4.06 -9.06 1.00
C LEU A 9 -2.88 -8.88 1.96
N ARG A 10 -1.85 -9.70 1.83
CA ARG A 10 -0.61 -9.61 2.64
C ARG A 10 0.09 -8.25 2.47
N GLU A 11 0.17 -7.74 1.23
CA GLU A 11 0.74 -6.42 0.94
C GLU A 11 -0.03 -5.26 1.63
N GLN A 12 -1.30 -5.47 1.97
CA GLN A 12 -2.14 -4.47 2.65
C GLN A 12 -2.07 -4.55 4.19
N VAL A 13 -1.39 -5.54 4.78
CA VAL A 13 -1.33 -5.71 6.25
C VAL A 13 -0.67 -4.51 6.93
N GLY A 14 0.34 -3.88 6.31
CA GLY A 14 0.94 -2.65 6.84
C GLY A 14 -0.03 -1.47 6.88
N ALA A 15 -0.82 -1.27 5.82
CA ALA A 15 -1.85 -0.23 5.79
C ALA A 15 -2.98 -0.51 6.79
N TYR A 16 -3.31 -1.79 7.00
CA TYR A 16 -4.25 -2.22 8.04
C TYR A 16 -3.72 -1.86 9.44
N ALA A 17 -2.46 -2.19 9.74
CA ALA A 17 -1.82 -1.88 11.03
C ALA A 17 -1.77 -0.37 11.34
N LEU A 18 -1.58 0.46 10.31
CA LEU A 18 -1.53 1.93 10.43
C LEU A 18 -2.93 2.59 10.43
N GLY A 19 -4.02 1.81 10.36
CA GLY A 19 -5.39 2.32 10.30
C GLY A 19 -5.69 3.13 9.04
N GLN A 20 -4.99 2.87 7.92
CA GLN A 20 -5.14 3.59 6.65
C GLN A 20 -6.15 2.95 5.69
N LEU A 21 -6.67 1.77 6.03
CA LEU A 21 -7.71 1.11 5.24
C LEU A 21 -9.11 1.52 5.71
N SER A 22 -10.03 1.60 4.76
CA SER A 22 -11.44 1.87 4.99
C SER A 22 -12.34 0.98 4.13
N GLY A 23 -13.60 0.87 4.54
CA GLY A 23 -14.64 0.15 3.79
C GLY A 23 -14.28 -1.30 3.47
N ASP A 24 -14.48 -1.70 2.22
CA ASP A 24 -14.33 -3.08 1.77
C ASP A 24 -12.89 -3.59 1.88
N ARG A 25 -11.90 -2.70 1.73
CA ARG A 25 -10.48 -3.07 1.88
C ARG A 25 -10.15 -3.46 3.31
N TRP A 26 -10.66 -2.70 4.28
CA TRP A 26 -10.47 -3.03 5.69
C TRP A 26 -11.10 -4.40 6.01
N ARG A 27 -12.36 -4.63 5.59
CA ARG A 27 -13.05 -5.92 5.83
C ARG A 27 -12.31 -7.09 5.21
N ALA A 28 -11.87 -6.97 3.96
CA ALA A 28 -11.17 -8.04 3.26
C ALA A 28 -9.86 -8.44 3.97
N VAL A 29 -9.08 -7.47 4.47
CA VAL A 29 -7.85 -7.75 5.21
C VAL A 29 -8.15 -8.28 6.61
N HIS A 30 -9.16 -7.72 7.29
CA HIS A 30 -9.60 -8.18 8.61
C HIS A 30 -10.01 -9.65 8.59
N ASP A 31 -10.98 -10.02 7.74
CA ASP A 31 -11.49 -11.38 7.59
C ASP A 31 -10.36 -12.37 7.24
N HIS A 32 -9.37 -11.92 6.46
CA HIS A 32 -8.24 -12.74 6.08
C HIS A 32 -7.30 -13.04 7.26
N ILE A 33 -6.97 -12.06 8.09
CA ILE A 33 -6.07 -12.21 9.25
C ILE A 33 -6.70 -13.11 10.33
N GLU A 34 -8.03 -13.13 10.43
CA GLU A 34 -8.74 -14.05 11.33
C GLU A 34 -8.51 -15.53 11.00
N VAL A 35 -8.23 -15.85 9.73
CA VAL A 35 -8.08 -17.24 9.26
C VAL A 35 -6.66 -17.60 8.80
N CYS A 36 -5.79 -16.61 8.60
CA CYS A 36 -4.45 -16.82 8.06
C CYS A 36 -3.35 -16.56 9.11
N ALA A 37 -2.73 -17.63 9.59
CA ALA A 37 -1.68 -17.56 10.61
C ALA A 37 -0.43 -16.78 10.15
N SER A 38 -0.01 -16.89 8.88
CA SER A 38 1.14 -16.15 8.37
C SER A 38 0.91 -14.64 8.33
N CYS A 39 -0.26 -14.20 7.87
CA CYS A 39 -0.58 -12.77 7.81
C CYS A 39 -0.85 -12.18 9.20
N ARG A 40 -1.29 -13.01 10.16
CA ARG A 40 -1.34 -12.62 11.57
C ARG A 40 0.06 -12.46 12.17
N ALA A 41 0.98 -13.37 11.87
CA ALA A 41 2.36 -13.25 12.31
C ALA A 41 3.03 -11.99 11.73
N ASP A 42 2.79 -11.69 10.44
CA ASP A 42 3.23 -10.43 9.86
C ASP A 42 2.65 -9.23 10.63
N LEU A 43 1.33 -9.23 10.90
CA LEU A 43 0.69 -8.16 11.69
C LEU A 43 1.34 -7.98 13.07
N ASP A 44 1.61 -9.08 13.77
CA ASP A 44 2.24 -9.07 15.09
C ASP A 44 3.68 -8.50 15.03
N GLU A 45 4.41 -8.76 13.94
CA GLU A 45 5.76 -8.22 13.71
C GLU A 45 5.75 -6.69 13.54
N ILE A 46 4.80 -6.14 12.78
CA ILE A 46 4.71 -4.70 12.50
C ILE A 46 3.93 -3.89 13.54
N ALA A 47 3.08 -4.51 14.36
CA ALA A 47 2.25 -3.82 15.35
C ALA A 47 3.02 -2.88 16.30
N PRO A 48 4.22 -3.23 16.83
CA PRO A 48 4.98 -2.32 17.70
C PRO A 48 5.39 -1.03 16.99
N VAL A 49 5.84 -1.13 15.73
CA VAL A 49 6.26 0.03 14.93
C VAL A 49 5.04 0.87 14.55
N ALA A 50 3.92 0.24 14.18
CA ALA A 50 2.67 0.94 13.91
C ALA A 50 2.18 1.74 15.14
N GLY A 51 2.33 1.19 16.35
CA GLY A 51 2.03 1.90 17.59
C GLY A 51 2.92 3.13 17.81
N LEU A 52 4.23 3.00 17.61
CA LEU A 52 5.17 4.12 17.70
C LEU A 52 4.87 5.23 16.68
N LEU A 53 4.52 4.85 15.45
CA LEU A 53 4.13 5.78 14.40
C LEU A 53 2.81 6.49 14.72
N GLY A 54 1.84 5.80 15.33
CA GLY A 54 0.62 6.41 15.84
C GLY A 54 0.92 7.50 16.87
N VAL A 55 1.77 7.20 17.85
CA VAL A 55 2.20 8.18 18.87
C VAL A 55 2.94 9.37 18.24
N ALA A 56 3.81 9.12 17.26
CA ALA A 56 4.52 10.19 16.55
C ALA A 56 3.56 11.09 15.78
N ARG A 57 2.57 10.51 15.09
CA ARG A 57 1.52 11.25 14.38
C ARG A 57 0.69 12.12 15.32
N ASP A 58 0.30 11.61 16.49
CA ASP A 58 -0.53 12.37 17.44
C ASP A 58 0.25 13.52 18.11
N ARG A 59 1.58 13.42 18.15
CA ARG A 59 2.47 14.48 18.63
C ARG A 59 2.73 15.56 17.59
N LEU A 60 2.66 15.21 16.30
CA LEU A 60 2.86 16.12 15.20
C LEU A 60 1.82 17.26 15.23
N ARG A 61 2.28 18.50 15.25
CA ARG A 61 1.45 19.69 15.07
C ARG A 61 1.35 20.02 13.58
N PRO A 62 0.25 20.63 13.12
CA PRO A 62 0.14 21.09 11.74
C PRO A 62 1.33 21.98 11.32
N ASP A 63 1.81 22.82 12.24
CA ASP A 63 2.95 23.72 12.01
C ASP A 63 4.31 22.99 11.97
N ASP A 64 4.41 21.75 12.45
CA ASP A 64 5.65 20.94 12.36
C ASP A 64 5.89 20.43 10.93
N LEU A 65 4.83 20.39 10.11
CA LEU A 65 4.92 20.10 8.69
C LEU A 65 5.30 21.39 7.95
N SER A 66 6.59 21.77 7.99
CA SER A 66 7.08 22.90 7.19
C SER A 66 6.71 22.70 5.71
N GLU A 67 6.02 23.66 5.12
CA GLU A 67 5.47 23.59 3.74
C GLU A 67 6.53 23.49 2.64
N GLU A 68 7.80 23.77 2.93
CA GLU A 68 8.88 23.63 1.95
C GLU A 68 9.51 22.22 2.02
N ILE A 69 8.74 21.21 1.62
CA ILE A 69 9.39 20.15 0.85
C ILE A 69 9.81 20.85 -0.45
N PRO A 70 11.11 20.95 -0.79
CA PRO A 70 11.48 21.47 -2.10
C PRO A 70 10.70 20.64 -3.11
N GLY A 71 9.75 21.29 -3.79
CA GLY A 71 8.85 20.59 -4.69
C GLY A 71 9.69 19.75 -5.63
N THR A 72 9.33 18.47 -5.80
CA THR A 72 10.02 17.62 -6.77
C THR A 72 10.10 18.42 -8.07
N PRO A 73 11.31 18.68 -8.61
CA PRO A 73 11.41 19.39 -9.87
C PRO A 73 10.59 18.64 -10.91
N PRO A 74 9.95 19.35 -11.86
CA PRO A 74 9.20 18.68 -12.90
C PRO A 74 10.10 17.64 -13.58
N LEU A 75 9.53 16.47 -13.90
CA LEU A 75 10.24 15.52 -14.74
C LEU A 75 10.61 16.22 -16.05
N SER A 76 11.83 16.00 -16.55
CA SER A 76 12.23 16.55 -17.85
C SER A 76 11.40 15.92 -18.97
N ASP A 77 11.18 16.67 -20.05
CA ASP A 77 10.47 16.17 -21.24
C ASP A 77 11.14 14.92 -21.82
N GLU A 78 12.47 14.84 -21.73
CA GLU A 78 13.26 13.68 -22.15
C GLU A 78 12.94 12.43 -21.31
N LEU A 79 12.88 12.56 -19.99
CA LEU A 79 12.50 11.45 -19.11
C LEU A 79 11.03 11.03 -19.30
N ILE A 80 10.13 12.00 -19.52
CA ILE A 80 8.72 11.70 -19.83
C ILE A 80 8.61 10.94 -21.16
N ALA A 81 9.38 11.33 -22.18
CA ALA A 81 9.43 10.64 -23.46
C ALA A 81 10.00 9.23 -23.32
N GLU A 82 11.06 9.06 -22.54
CA GLU A 82 11.70 7.77 -22.24
C GLU A 82 10.76 6.80 -21.52
N VAL A 83 10.00 7.26 -20.51
CA VAL A 83 9.02 6.39 -19.81
C VAL A 83 7.87 6.00 -20.75
N ARG A 84 7.44 6.91 -21.63
CA ARG A 84 6.39 6.62 -22.62
C ARG A 84 6.86 5.62 -23.69
N SER A 85 8.13 5.67 -24.09
CA SER A 85 8.73 4.73 -25.03
C SER A 85 9.08 3.38 -24.38
N SER A 86 9.44 3.40 -23.09
CA SER A 86 9.73 2.22 -22.27
C SER A 86 8.51 1.52 -21.70
N ALA A 87 7.32 2.13 -21.79
CA ALA A 87 6.08 1.50 -21.33
C ALA A 87 5.90 0.20 -22.13
N PRO A 88 5.97 -1.00 -21.50
CA PRO A 88 5.56 -2.21 -22.18
C PRO A 88 4.10 -2.04 -22.60
N PRO A 89 3.64 -2.67 -23.69
CA PRO A 89 2.22 -2.67 -24.00
C PRO A 89 1.51 -3.17 -22.75
N THR A 90 0.74 -2.29 -22.11
CA THR A 90 -0.11 -2.63 -20.98
C THR A 90 -1.02 -3.73 -21.49
N SER A 91 -0.68 -4.98 -21.21
CA SER A 91 -1.61 -6.09 -21.29
C SER A 91 -2.54 -5.97 -20.08
N LEU A 92 -3.34 -4.90 -20.09
CA LEU A 92 -4.68 -4.89 -19.50
C LEU A 92 -5.59 -5.79 -20.35
N ALA A 93 -5.12 -7.02 -20.61
CA ALA A 93 -5.90 -8.11 -21.12
C ALA A 93 -6.47 -8.81 -19.90
N HIS A 94 -7.53 -8.19 -19.38
CA HIS A 94 -8.61 -8.91 -18.73
C HIS A 94 -9.12 -9.96 -19.73
N ARG A 95 -8.39 -11.08 -19.92
CA ARG A 95 -8.83 -12.22 -20.73
C ARG A 95 -9.89 -12.96 -19.94
N ARG A 96 -11.09 -12.37 -19.93
CA ARG A 96 -12.31 -13.15 -20.03
C ARG A 96 -12.15 -14.08 -21.23
N SER A 97 -12.41 -15.37 -20.99
CA SER A 97 -12.54 -16.48 -21.94
C SER A 97 -11.37 -17.48 -21.98
N ARG A 98 -11.76 -18.73 -21.64
CA ARG A 98 -11.19 -20.05 -22.02
C ARG A 98 -10.23 -20.72 -21.03
N ARG A 99 -10.79 -21.35 -19.99
CA ARG A 99 -11.07 -22.79 -20.03
C ARG A 99 -12.10 -23.19 -18.97
#